data_AF-A0A9E3W2G0-F1
#
_entry.id   AF-A0A9E3W2G0-F1
#
_cell.length_a   1.000
_cell.length_b   1.000
_cell.length_c   1.000
_cell.angle_alpha   90.00
_cell.angle_beta   90.00
_cell.angle_gamma   90.00
#
_symmetry.space_group_name_H-M   'P 1'
#
loop_
_entity.id
_entity.type
_entity.pdbx_description
1 polymer ?
#
loop_
_entity_poly.entity_id
_entity_poly.type
_entity_poly.pdbx_seq_one_letter_code
_entity_poly.pdbx_strand_id
1 'polypeptide(L)'
;MIARLEAWFAASGWRAFPFQREVWEAYLAGESGLVHSATGTGKTLAAFLGPVAEALAEGGEKSPPLRVLWITPMRALAGDTALSLEKALAGTGLAWTVG
;
A
#
# COMPACT_ATOMS: atom_id res chain seq x y z
N MET A 1 -9.99 -9.64 1.72
CA MET A 1 -9.03 -8.64 1.22
C MET A 1 -8.01 -8.25 2.29
N ILE A 2 -8.43 -7.69 3.43
CA ILE A 2 -7.54 -7.31 4.55
C ILE A 2 -6.79 -8.49 5.17
N ALA A 3 -7.43 -9.66 5.34
CA ALA A 3 -6.76 -10.86 5.87
C ALA A 3 -5.51 -11.27 5.06
N ARG A 4 -5.48 -11.00 3.74
CA ARG A 4 -4.32 -11.26 2.89
C ARG A 4 -3.18 -10.28 3.15
N LEU A 5 -3.50 -9.01 3.45
CA LEU A 5 -2.50 -8.05 3.92
C LEU A 5 -1.95 -8.45 5.29
N GLU A 6 -2.82 -8.88 6.21
CA GLU A 6 -2.37 -9.30 7.54
C GLU A 6 -1.45 -10.52 7.48
N ALA A 7 -1.75 -11.49 6.61
CA ALA A 7 -0.86 -12.61 6.35
C ALA A 7 0.50 -12.17 5.79
N TRP A 8 0.51 -11.19 4.88
CA TRP A 8 1.73 -10.61 4.33
C TRP A 8 2.56 -9.83 5.38
N PHE A 9 1.90 -9.05 6.25
CA PHE A 9 2.54 -8.42 7.41
C PHE A 9 3.17 -9.47 8.31
N ALA A 10 2.41 -10.51 8.67
CA ALA A 10 2.88 -11.58 9.53
C ALA A 10 4.08 -12.34 8.92
N ALA A 11 4.04 -12.63 7.62
CA ALA A 11 5.17 -13.22 6.89
C ALA A 11 6.43 -12.34 6.91
N SER A 12 6.24 -11.02 7.01
CA SER A 12 7.32 -10.03 7.14
C SER A 12 7.73 -9.76 8.61
N GLY A 13 7.14 -10.47 9.58
CA GLY A 13 7.37 -10.25 11.02
C GLY A 13 6.75 -8.97 11.56
N TRP A 14 5.81 -8.37 10.83
CA TRP A 14 5.16 -7.11 11.18
C TRP A 14 3.74 -7.33 11.69
N ARG A 15 3.22 -6.33 12.43
CA ARG A 15 1.83 -6.26 12.84
C ARG A 15 1.22 -4.94 12.40
N ALA A 16 0.08 -5.01 11.72
CA ALA A 16 -0.65 -3.83 11.30
C ALA A 16 -1.19 -3.04 12.51
N PHE A 17 -0.98 -1.74 12.50
CA PHE A 17 -1.62 -0.81 13.44
C PHE A 17 -3.13 -0.71 13.18
N PRO A 18 -3.95 -0.37 14.21
CA PRO A 18 -5.39 -0.16 14.03
C PRO A 18 -5.72 0.82 12.90
N PHE A 19 -5.08 2.00 12.88
CA PHE A 19 -5.35 3.02 11.85
C PHE A 19 -5.02 2.55 10.42
N GLN A 20 -4.08 1.60 10.25
CA GLN A 20 -3.78 1.06 8.93
C GLN A 20 -4.95 0.23 8.42
N ARG A 21 -5.58 -0.58 9.29
CA ARG A 21 -6.79 -1.33 8.95
C ARG A 21 -7.93 -0.40 8.57
N GLU A 22 -8.16 0.65 9.36
CA GLU A 22 -9.20 1.65 9.10
C GLU A 22 -9.02 2.29 7.71
N VAL A 23 -7.78 2.65 7.35
CA VAL A 23 -7.48 3.22 6.03
C VAL A 23 -7.75 2.21 4.91
N TRP A 24 -7.39 0.95 5.09
CA TRP A 24 -7.66 -0.09 4.09
C TRP A 24 -9.15 -0.35 3.94
N GLU A 25 -9.90 -0.42 5.04
CA GLU A 25 -11.35 -0.59 5.03
C GLU A 25 -12.04 0.57 4.29
N ALA A 26 -11.69 1.81 4.62
CA ALA A 26 -12.22 3.00 3.94
C ALA A 26 -11.91 3.01 2.44
N TYR A 27 -10.67 2.71 2.05
CA TYR A 27 -10.29 2.60 0.63
C TYR A 27 -11.12 1.53 -0.10
N LEU A 28 -11.28 0.35 0.49
CA LEU A 28 -12.02 -0.77 -0.11
C LEU A 28 -13.54 -0.50 -0.16
N ALA A 29 -14.04 0.42 0.65
CA ALA A 29 -15.41 0.94 0.57
C ALA A 29 -15.58 2.04 -0.51
N GLY A 30 -14.50 2.43 -1.21
CA GLY A 30 -14.51 3.48 -2.21
C GLY A 30 -14.47 4.90 -1.62
N GLU A 31 -14.07 5.03 -0.36
CA GLU A 31 -14.03 6.30 0.35
C GLU A 31 -12.71 7.05 0.13
N SER A 32 -12.76 8.38 0.29
CA SER A 32 -11.58 9.25 0.33
C SER A 32 -11.32 9.71 1.76
N GLY A 33 -10.05 9.97 2.12
CA GLY A 33 -9.72 10.39 3.48
C GLY A 33 -8.35 11.02 3.66
N LEU A 34 -8.09 11.51 4.88
CA LEU A 34 -6.82 12.10 5.32
C LEU A 34 -6.25 11.30 6.48
N VAL A 35 -5.02 10.81 6.34
CA VAL A 35 -4.31 10.09 7.40
C VAL A 35 -3.44 11.04 8.21
N HIS A 36 -3.83 11.29 9.46
CA HIS A 36 -3.02 11.99 10.44
C HIS A 36 -2.47 11.00 11.47
N SER A 37 -1.15 10.84 11.52
CA SER A 37 -0.46 10.03 12.53
C SER A 37 0.97 10.52 12.76
N ALA A 38 1.70 9.93 13.70
CA ALA A 38 3.10 10.30 13.95
C ALA A 38 4.04 9.85 12.80
N THR A 39 5.26 10.35 12.77
CA THR A 39 6.32 9.82 11.90
C THR A 39 6.72 8.41 12.36
N GLY A 40 7.18 7.57 11.44
CA GLY A 40 7.63 6.21 11.77
C GLY A 40 6.54 5.17 12.03
N THR A 41 5.24 5.53 11.93
CA THR A 41 4.12 4.59 12.18
C THR A 41 3.61 3.86 10.94
N GLY A 42 4.30 3.98 9.80
CA GLY A 42 3.93 3.26 8.57
C GLY A 42 2.76 3.87 7.79
N LYS A 43 2.61 5.21 7.79
CA LYS A 43 1.61 5.93 6.95
C LYS A 43 1.66 5.55 5.48
N THR A 44 2.86 5.37 4.92
CA THR A 44 3.04 4.99 3.52
C THR A 44 2.37 3.66 3.23
N LEU A 45 2.59 2.66 4.08
CA LEU A 45 1.92 1.35 3.97
C LEU A 45 0.41 1.45 4.24
N ALA A 46 -0.02 2.35 5.13
CA ALA A 46 -1.44 2.61 5.35
C ALA A 46 -2.13 3.02 4.04
N ALA A 47 -1.61 4.03 3.36
CA ALA A 47 -2.21 4.54 2.12
C ALA A 47 -2.02 3.60 0.92
N PHE A 48 -0.88 2.91 0.81
CA PHE A 48 -0.55 2.13 -0.38
C PHE A 48 -1.17 0.74 -0.40
N LEU A 49 -1.41 0.11 0.76
CA LEU A 49 -1.79 -1.30 0.78
C LEU A 49 -3.27 -1.57 0.52
N GLY A 50 -4.14 -0.55 0.57
CA GLY A 50 -5.52 -0.66 0.09
C GLY A 50 -5.58 -1.08 -1.39
N PRO A 51 -5.00 -0.29 -2.31
CA PRO A 51 -4.90 -0.65 -3.73
C PRO A 51 -4.22 -2.00 -3.99
N VAL A 52 -3.17 -2.32 -3.23
CA VAL A 52 -2.48 -3.62 -3.34
C VAL A 52 -3.40 -4.77 -2.95
N ALA A 53 -4.21 -4.63 -1.90
CA ALA A 53 -5.14 -5.66 -1.46
C ALA A 53 -6.24 -5.91 -2.50
N GLU A 54 -6.76 -4.83 -3.10
CA GLU A 54 -7.70 -4.89 -4.23
C GLU A 54 -7.09 -5.70 -5.39
N ALA A 55 -5.90 -5.35 -5.84
CA ALA A 55 -5.23 -6.02 -6.95
C ALA A 55 -4.92 -7.50 -6.69
N LEU A 56 -4.57 -7.84 -5.44
CA LEU A 56 -4.37 -9.23 -5.02
C LEU A 56 -5.65 -10.06 -5.04
N ALA A 57 -6.81 -9.42 -4.86
CA ALA A 57 -8.12 -10.07 -4.96
C ALA A 57 -8.55 -10.26 -6.42
N GLU A 58 -8.14 -9.36 -7.32
CA GLU A 58 -8.44 -9.40 -8.76
C GLU A 58 -7.63 -10.44 -9.55
N GLY A 59 -6.64 -11.10 -8.94
CA GLY A 59 -5.88 -12.19 -9.56
C GLY A 59 -4.60 -11.79 -10.31
N GLY A 60 -4.27 -10.49 -10.38
CA GLY A 60 -2.90 -10.01 -10.68
C GLY A 60 -2.27 -10.37 -12.03
N GLU A 61 -3.03 -10.84 -13.03
CA GLU A 61 -2.45 -11.55 -14.20
C GLU A 61 -1.78 -10.66 -15.27
N LYS A 62 -1.89 -9.33 -15.22
CA LYS A 62 -1.23 -8.42 -16.19
C LYS A 62 -0.73 -7.18 -15.49
N SER A 63 0.38 -6.57 -15.95
CA SER A 63 0.72 -5.20 -15.54
C SER A 63 -0.49 -4.32 -15.86
N PRO A 64 -1.21 -3.85 -14.83
CA PRO A 64 -2.42 -3.11 -15.06
C PRO A 64 -2.08 -1.74 -15.69
N PRO A 65 -3.06 -1.05 -16.30
CA PRO A 65 -2.94 0.39 -16.50
C PRO A 65 -2.63 1.09 -15.16
N LEU A 66 -2.23 2.36 -15.18
CA LEU A 66 -1.92 3.15 -13.99
C LEU A 66 -2.92 2.88 -12.83
N ARG A 67 -2.43 2.30 -11.72
CA ARG A 67 -3.26 1.93 -10.55
C ARG A 67 -3.23 2.97 -9.45
N VAL A 68 -2.06 3.56 -9.21
CA VAL A 68 -1.82 4.51 -8.11
C VAL A 68 -1.00 5.67 -8.64
N LEU A 69 -1.47 6.89 -8.42
CA LEU A 69 -0.71 8.12 -8.64
C LEU A 69 -0.28 8.68 -7.28
N TRP A 70 1.03 8.67 -7.02
CA TRP A 70 1.58 9.18 -5.78
C TRP A 70 2.19 10.56 -5.99
N ILE A 71 1.64 11.58 -5.34
CA ILE A 71 2.08 12.98 -5.49
C ILE A 71 2.89 13.38 -4.26
N THR A 72 4.13 13.83 -4.48
CA THR A 72 5.01 14.34 -3.42
C THR A 72 5.37 15.81 -3.66
N PRO A 73 5.58 16.62 -2.61
CA PRO A 73 6.00 18.01 -2.74
C PRO A 73 7.42 18.19 -3.30
N MET A 74 8.26 17.16 -3.34
CA MET A 74 9.65 17.27 -3.79
C MET A 74 10.20 15.97 -4.37
N ARG A 75 11.17 16.08 -5.29
CA ARG A 75 11.77 14.95 -6.01
C ARG A 75 12.49 13.95 -5.09
N ALA A 76 13.21 14.43 -4.07
CA ALA A 76 13.90 13.53 -3.14
C ALA A 76 12.91 12.59 -2.41
N LEU A 77 11.80 13.16 -1.93
CA LEU A 77 10.73 12.39 -1.31
C LEU A 77 10.05 11.43 -2.30
N ALA A 78 9.93 11.79 -3.58
CA ALA A 78 9.46 10.88 -4.63
C ALA A 78 10.37 9.64 -4.73
N GLY A 79 11.70 9.83 -4.76
CA GLY A 79 12.67 8.73 -4.82
C GLY A 79 12.61 7.81 -3.61
N ASP A 80 12.61 8.38 -2.40
CA ASP A 80 12.52 7.60 -1.16
C ASP A 80 11.18 6.84 -1.04
N THR A 81 10.09 7.46 -1.51
CA THR A 81 8.78 6.82 -1.54
C THR A 81 8.76 5.68 -2.54
N ALA A 82 9.27 5.89 -3.76
CA ALA A 82 9.31 4.85 -4.78
C ALA A 82 10.03 3.58 -4.29
N LEU A 83 11.22 3.73 -3.69
CA LEU A 83 11.96 2.62 -3.08
C LEU A 83 11.17 1.91 -1.99
N SER A 84 10.38 2.66 -1.21
CA SER A 84 9.53 2.08 -0.16
C SER A 84 8.35 1.29 -0.74
N LEU A 85 7.75 1.78 -1.83
CA LEU A 85 6.65 1.10 -2.52
C LEU A 85 7.13 -0.16 -3.24
N GLU A 86 8.29 -0.13 -3.90
CA GLU A 86 8.92 -1.30 -4.52
C GLU A 86 9.17 -2.42 -3.51
N LYS A 87 9.73 -2.07 -2.34
CA LYS A 87 9.93 -3.03 -1.24
C LYS A 87 8.62 -3.63 -0.75
N ALA A 88 7.58 -2.82 -0.63
CA ALA A 88 6.25 -3.32 -0.26
C ALA A 88 5.69 -4.28 -1.32
N LEU A 89 5.91 -4.02 -2.61
CA LEU A 89 5.44 -4.86 -3.70
C LEU A 89 6.19 -6.19 -3.81
N ALA A 90 7.49 -6.22 -3.55
CA ALA A 90 8.34 -7.40 -3.73
C ALA A 90 7.82 -8.66 -3.04
N GLY A 91 7.15 -8.53 -1.89
CA GLY A 91 6.59 -9.66 -1.14
C GLY A 91 5.17 -10.07 -1.53
N THR A 92 4.54 -9.40 -2.49
CA THR A 92 3.10 -9.58 -2.81
C THR A 92 2.86 -10.50 -4.00
N GLY A 93 3.84 -10.66 -4.90
CA GLY A 93 3.72 -11.39 -6.16
C GLY A 93 2.98 -10.62 -7.27
N LEU A 94 2.64 -9.35 -7.07
CA LEU A 94 2.04 -8.51 -8.10
C LEU A 94 3.08 -8.09 -9.15
N ALA A 95 2.71 -8.13 -10.43
CA ALA A 95 3.51 -7.62 -11.55
C ALA A 95 3.40 -6.09 -11.72
N TRP A 96 3.40 -5.35 -10.61
CA TRP A 96 3.35 -3.89 -10.59
C TRP A 96 4.76 -3.31 -10.73
N THR A 97 4.85 -2.18 -11.41
CA THR A 97 6.08 -1.38 -11.52
C THR A 97 5.87 -0.03 -10.84
N VAL A 98 6.95 0.54 -10.32
CA VAL A 98 6.99 1.90 -9.76
C VAL A 98 7.89 2.75 -10.66
N GLY A 99 7.49 3.98 -10.98
CA GLY A 99 8.19 4.85 -11.94
C GLY A 99 7.87 6.33 -11.75
#